data_AF-A0A1G6VPS3-F1
#
_entry.id   AF-A0A1G6VPS3-F1
#
_cell.length_a   1.000
_cell.length_b   1.000
_cell.length_c   1.000
_cell.angle_alpha   90.00
_cell.angle_beta   90.00
_cell.angle_gamma   90.00
#
_symmetry.space_group_name_H-M   'P 1'
#
loop_
_entity.id
_entity.type
_entity.pdbx_description
1 polymer ?
#
loop_
_entity_poly.entity_id
_entity_poly.type
_entity_poly.pdbx_seq_one_letter_code
_entity_poly.pdbx_strand_id
1 'polypeptide(L)'
;MELVLLGTGAADGWPNPFCTCASCMLAAARGDIRGQTSALVDDVLLLDCGPEAPRAAVRSGRTLAGVRHVLLTHAHPDHVGPAALLFRSWAGRTEPLDVLGPPEALDLCRDWVGPDDPVRFVPVAAGDTVTLGGYLVRVLAATHWAVREGDAVLYDLAGPDGRRLLWATDTGPLSGAALARVRGAAYDAVFLEETFGTKTDHGGDHHDLTSFPRTLAALREAGAVTDGTDVVAVHLGHHNPPLPELAERLSHWGARVLDDGAVVSIGGDSIVALPLRPAGASRTLVLGGARAGKSTYAERLLAAESRVLYLATGGTDGGDADWAVRVAAHRARRPEGWHTVETADAAVALRSARDPVLFDCVGTWLAGRLDHHDAWRSGDFGAVDADVEDLLSAWRSASVRVVAVSNEVGSGVVPATASGRRFRDLLGRVNASLAAESESVVLVSAGLPVTLR
;
A
#
# COMPACT_ATOMS: atom_id res chain seq x y z
N MET A 1 -22.03 10.56 2.90
CA MET A 1 -21.27 10.40 4.15
C MET A 1 -19.97 11.19 3.99
N GLU A 2 -19.71 12.11 4.91
CA GLU A 2 -18.47 12.86 5.04
C GLU A 2 -17.62 12.23 6.16
N LEU A 3 -16.32 12.10 5.95
CA LEU A 3 -15.35 11.72 6.98
C LEU A 3 -14.25 12.78 7.07
N VAL A 4 -13.96 13.27 8.27
CA VAL A 4 -12.80 14.12 8.56
C VAL A 4 -11.75 13.30 9.29
N LEU A 5 -10.54 13.19 8.71
CA LEU A 5 -9.41 12.55 9.37
C LEU A 5 -8.88 13.49 10.44
N LEU A 6 -9.13 13.20 11.72
CA LEU A 6 -8.66 14.05 12.82
C LEU A 6 -7.16 13.82 13.08
N GLY A 7 -6.71 12.58 12.93
CA GLY A 7 -5.31 12.21 12.95
C GLY A 7 -5.05 11.05 12.00
N THR A 8 -3.82 10.96 11.51
CA THR A 8 -3.39 9.95 10.52
C THR A 8 -2.07 9.29 10.89
N GLY A 9 -1.47 9.65 12.02
CA GLY A 9 -0.22 9.11 12.54
C GLY A 9 -0.45 7.91 13.46
N ALA A 10 0.62 7.14 13.69
CA ALA A 10 0.64 6.08 14.69
C ALA A 10 0.59 6.63 16.12
N ALA A 11 0.62 5.74 17.12
CA ALA A 11 0.55 6.07 18.54
C ALA A 11 1.46 7.22 19.02
N ASP A 12 2.69 7.27 18.50
CA ASP A 12 3.74 8.24 18.82
C ASP A 12 3.77 9.46 17.88
N GLY A 13 2.85 9.51 16.93
CA GLY A 13 2.76 10.51 15.87
C GLY A 13 3.90 10.44 14.86
N TRP A 14 3.81 11.27 13.84
CA TRP A 14 4.88 11.45 12.85
C TRP A 14 4.99 12.94 12.48
N PRO A 15 6.12 13.61 12.76
CA PRO A 15 7.38 13.11 13.34
C PRO A 15 7.28 12.65 14.81
N ASN A 16 7.93 11.53 15.14
CA ASN A 16 8.19 11.14 16.53
C ASN A 16 9.17 12.14 17.18
N PRO A 17 8.85 12.70 18.36
CA PRO A 17 9.63 13.79 18.98
C PRO A 17 11.02 13.37 19.51
N PHE A 18 11.29 12.08 19.63
CA PHE A 18 12.57 11.52 20.09
C PHE A 18 13.39 10.91 18.94
N CYS A 19 12.88 10.92 17.71
CA CYS A 19 13.54 10.31 16.57
C CYS A 19 14.31 11.34 15.73
N THR A 20 15.50 10.95 15.25
CA THR A 20 16.36 11.76 14.38
C THR A 20 16.55 11.15 13.00
N CYS A 21 15.69 10.19 12.60
CA CYS A 21 15.76 9.59 11.27
C CYS A 21 15.46 10.64 10.18
N ALA A 22 15.89 10.38 8.95
CA ALA A 22 15.68 11.29 7.82
C ALA A 22 14.19 11.63 7.63
N SER A 23 13.29 10.68 7.84
CA SER A 23 11.84 10.86 7.74
C SER A 23 11.32 11.89 8.74
N CYS A 24 11.60 11.72 10.04
CA CYS A 24 11.21 12.67 11.09
C CYS A 24 11.82 14.05 10.89
N MET A 25 13.12 14.11 10.58
CA MET A 25 13.82 15.38 10.39
C MET A 25 13.23 16.19 9.23
N LEU A 26 12.88 15.53 8.12
CA LEU A 26 12.26 16.17 6.97
C LEU A 26 10.82 16.62 7.27
N ALA A 27 10.01 15.77 7.90
CA ALA A 27 8.64 16.10 8.29
C ALA A 27 8.61 17.30 9.26
N ALA A 28 9.46 17.27 10.30
CA ALA A 28 9.59 18.37 11.26
C ALA A 28 10.02 19.69 10.59
N ALA A 29 10.98 19.63 9.66
CA ALA A 29 11.44 20.82 8.92
C ALA A 29 10.35 21.43 8.02
N ARG A 30 9.37 20.63 7.59
CA ARG A 30 8.25 21.05 6.74
C ARG A 30 7.00 21.44 7.53
N GLY A 31 6.93 21.06 8.81
CA GLY A 31 5.72 21.20 9.62
C GLY A 31 4.66 20.15 9.30
N ASP A 32 5.04 19.05 8.65
CA ASP A 32 4.16 17.92 8.34
C ASP A 32 3.95 17.11 9.63
N ILE A 33 2.90 17.42 10.39
CA ILE A 33 2.59 16.79 11.67
C ILE A 33 1.34 15.92 11.52
N ARG A 34 1.47 14.66 11.94
CA ARG A 34 0.40 13.67 12.00
C ARG A 34 0.20 13.23 13.45
N GLY A 35 -0.97 13.52 14.00
CA GLY A 35 -1.41 13.09 15.32
C GLY A 35 -2.07 11.72 15.30
N GLN A 36 -2.44 11.23 16.48
CA GLN A 36 -3.00 9.89 16.70
C GLN A 36 -4.25 9.62 15.87
N THR A 37 -4.28 8.45 15.22
CA THR A 37 -5.31 8.12 14.23
C THR A 37 -6.71 8.14 14.82
N SER A 38 -7.57 8.95 14.21
CA SER A 38 -8.97 9.09 14.59
C SER A 38 -9.74 9.80 13.48
N ALA A 39 -11.05 9.60 13.41
CA ALA A 39 -11.87 10.20 12.36
C ALA A 39 -13.27 10.58 12.85
N LEU A 40 -13.82 11.66 12.28
CA LEU A 40 -15.18 12.14 12.55
C LEU A 40 -16.06 11.93 11.32
N VAL A 41 -17.13 11.15 11.46
CA VAL A 41 -18.08 10.80 10.41
C VAL A 41 -19.38 11.58 10.60
N ASP A 42 -19.77 12.33 9.57
CA ASP A 42 -20.96 13.18 9.51
C ASP A 42 -21.18 14.07 10.76
N ASP A 43 -20.09 14.48 11.42
CA ASP A 43 -20.08 15.22 12.70
C ASP A 43 -20.82 14.54 13.88
N VAL A 44 -21.18 13.26 13.74
CA VAL A 44 -22.04 12.52 14.67
C VAL A 44 -21.39 11.25 15.23
N LEU A 45 -20.51 10.61 14.46
CA LEU A 45 -19.83 9.37 14.87
C LEU A 45 -18.31 9.60 14.90
N LEU A 46 -17.69 9.32 16.03
CA LEU A 46 -16.25 9.43 16.24
C LEU A 46 -15.61 8.04 16.24
N LEU A 47 -14.70 7.78 15.30
CA LEU A 47 -13.87 6.57 15.19
C LEU A 47 -12.57 6.79 15.93
N ASP A 48 -12.40 6.06 17.03
CA ASP A 48 -11.39 6.24 18.06
C ASP A 48 -11.35 7.64 18.68
N CYS A 49 -10.93 7.73 19.92
CA CYS A 49 -10.93 9.00 20.65
C CYS A 49 -9.68 9.10 21.53
N GLY A 50 -8.50 9.06 20.89
CA GLY A 50 -7.23 9.31 21.54
C GLY A 50 -7.13 10.67 22.24
N PRO A 51 -6.12 10.88 23.10
CA PRO A 51 -5.86 12.15 23.78
C PRO A 51 -5.84 13.38 22.86
N GLU A 52 -5.40 13.23 21.61
CA GLU A 52 -5.35 14.32 20.63
C GLU A 52 -6.69 14.61 19.93
N ALA A 53 -7.59 13.64 19.82
CA ALA A 53 -8.79 13.73 18.98
C ALA A 53 -9.67 14.98 19.27
N PRO A 54 -9.94 15.37 20.54
CA PRO A 54 -10.69 16.60 20.82
C PRO A 54 -10.02 17.87 20.31
N ARG A 55 -8.69 17.96 20.37
CA ARG A 55 -7.95 19.13 19.90
C ARG A 55 -7.76 19.10 18.39
N ALA A 56 -7.57 17.92 17.82
CA ALA A 56 -7.55 17.71 16.38
C ALA A 56 -8.85 18.18 15.72
N ALA A 57 -10.02 17.83 16.25
CA ALA A 57 -11.30 18.32 15.75
C ALA A 57 -11.34 19.85 15.66
N VAL A 58 -10.91 20.55 16.70
CA VAL A 58 -10.87 22.03 16.71
C VAL A 58 -9.87 22.57 15.70
N ARG A 59 -8.67 21.95 15.55
CA ARG A 59 -7.68 22.34 14.54
C ARG A 59 -8.24 22.19 13.12
N SER A 60 -9.06 21.19 12.88
CA SER A 60 -9.77 20.96 11.61
C SER A 60 -11.03 21.81 11.44
N GLY A 61 -11.29 22.77 12.34
CA GLY A 61 -12.47 23.63 12.30
C GLY A 61 -13.79 22.91 12.58
N ARG A 62 -13.74 21.75 13.24
CA ARG A 62 -14.90 20.92 13.61
C ARG A 62 -15.16 21.01 15.12
N THR A 63 -16.38 20.65 15.49
CA THR A 63 -16.82 20.56 16.90
C THR A 63 -17.28 19.14 17.20
N LEU A 64 -16.92 18.63 18.37
CA LEU A 64 -17.43 17.33 18.85
C LEU A 64 -18.79 17.43 19.54
N ALA A 65 -19.40 18.62 19.59
CA ALA A 65 -20.69 18.81 20.26
C ALA A 65 -21.84 18.01 19.62
N GLY A 66 -21.73 17.70 18.32
CA GLY A 66 -22.69 16.89 17.56
C GLY A 66 -22.55 15.39 17.75
N VAL A 67 -21.42 14.91 18.32
CA VAL A 67 -21.13 13.49 18.46
C VAL A 67 -22.16 12.80 19.36
N ARG A 68 -22.74 11.71 18.84
CA ARG A 68 -23.69 10.82 19.51
C ARG A 68 -23.15 9.40 19.67
N HIS A 69 -22.13 9.03 18.90
CA HIS A 69 -21.55 7.69 18.94
C HIS A 69 -20.02 7.79 18.91
N VAL A 70 -19.35 7.10 19.82
CA VAL A 70 -17.89 6.88 19.81
C VAL A 70 -17.66 5.39 19.63
N LEU A 71 -16.84 5.01 18.66
CA LEU A 71 -16.46 3.63 18.37
C LEU A 71 -14.98 3.46 18.64
N LEU A 72 -14.63 2.70 19.68
CA LEU A 72 -13.25 2.41 20.09
C LEU A 72 -12.81 1.07 19.53
N THR A 73 -11.68 1.02 18.84
CA THR A 73 -11.16 -0.21 18.22
C THR A 73 -10.50 -1.15 19.23
N HIS A 74 -9.75 -0.59 20.19
CA HIS A 74 -9.04 -1.33 21.23
C HIS A 74 -8.59 -0.41 22.38
N ALA A 75 -7.94 -0.97 23.40
CA ALA A 75 -7.64 -0.29 24.67
C ALA A 75 -6.29 0.46 24.72
N HIS A 76 -5.56 0.58 23.60
CA HIS A 76 -4.31 1.33 23.58
C HIS A 76 -4.55 2.84 23.82
N PRO A 77 -3.61 3.53 24.50
CA PRO A 77 -3.82 4.88 25.01
C PRO A 77 -3.95 5.95 23.93
N ASP A 78 -3.51 5.69 22.72
CA ASP A 78 -3.63 6.56 21.55
C ASP A 78 -4.99 6.42 20.84
N HIS A 79 -5.77 5.38 21.13
CA HIS A 79 -7.15 5.21 20.66
C HIS A 79 -8.18 5.56 21.75
N VAL A 80 -7.78 5.51 23.04
CA VAL A 80 -8.67 5.74 24.19
C VAL A 80 -8.14 6.86 25.10
N GLY A 81 -8.66 8.06 24.89
CA GLY A 81 -8.45 9.27 25.68
C GLY A 81 -9.70 9.63 26.49
N PRO A 82 -9.97 8.95 27.62
CA PRO A 82 -11.26 9.04 28.31
C PRO A 82 -11.51 10.42 28.96
N ALA A 83 -10.47 11.25 29.10
CA ALA A 83 -10.60 12.66 29.50
C ALA A 83 -11.57 13.46 28.60
N ALA A 84 -11.75 13.07 27.35
CA ALA A 84 -12.73 13.67 26.45
C ALA A 84 -14.18 13.59 26.98
N LEU A 85 -14.53 12.52 27.70
CA LEU A 85 -15.86 12.34 28.30
C LEU A 85 -16.09 13.34 29.44
N LEU A 86 -15.06 13.58 30.25
CA LEU A 86 -15.09 14.59 31.31
C LEU A 86 -15.19 16.00 30.72
N PHE A 87 -14.44 16.31 29.65
CA PHE A 87 -14.53 17.60 28.95
C PHE A 87 -15.94 17.85 28.41
N ARG A 88 -16.59 16.80 27.89
CA ARG A 88 -17.98 16.85 27.42
C ARG A 88 -18.95 17.15 28.57
N SER A 89 -18.77 16.52 29.74
CA SER A 89 -19.60 16.78 30.92
C SER A 89 -19.45 18.24 31.41
N TRP A 90 -18.21 18.77 31.43
CA TRP A 90 -17.97 20.20 31.76
C TRP A 90 -18.64 21.18 30.80
N ALA A 91 -18.86 20.80 29.55
CA ALA A 91 -19.60 21.59 28.58
C ALA A 91 -21.13 21.50 28.74
N GLY A 92 -21.63 20.75 29.74
CA GLY A 92 -23.06 20.64 30.05
C GLY A 92 -23.89 19.92 28.99
N ARG A 93 -23.29 18.96 28.25
CA ARG A 93 -23.98 18.21 27.18
C ARG A 93 -24.88 17.12 27.77
N THR A 94 -26.19 17.24 27.57
CA THR A 94 -27.21 16.37 28.16
C THR A 94 -27.80 15.35 27.20
N GLU A 95 -27.47 15.43 25.91
CA GLU A 95 -27.97 14.45 24.95
C GLU A 95 -27.28 13.09 25.14
N PRO A 96 -27.93 11.97 24.76
CA PRO A 96 -27.30 10.66 24.87
C PRO A 96 -26.02 10.52 24.04
N LEU A 97 -25.05 9.81 24.60
CA LEU A 97 -23.84 9.37 23.92
C LEU A 97 -23.70 7.85 24.04
N ASP A 98 -23.53 7.16 22.93
CA ASP A 98 -23.12 5.76 22.93
C ASP A 98 -21.58 5.66 22.82
N VAL A 99 -20.96 4.88 23.70
CA VAL A 99 -19.55 4.50 23.59
C VAL A 99 -19.50 3.00 23.33
N LEU A 100 -19.17 2.62 22.09
CA LEU A 100 -19.10 1.26 21.59
C LEU A 100 -17.65 0.81 21.49
N GLY A 101 -17.36 -0.42 21.88
CA GLY A 101 -16.01 -0.99 21.73
C GLY A 101 -15.80 -2.28 22.52
N PRO A 102 -14.60 -2.86 22.46
CA PRO A 102 -14.22 -4.00 23.28
C PRO A 102 -14.38 -3.68 24.78
N PRO A 103 -14.80 -4.65 25.63
CA PRO A 103 -14.99 -4.42 27.06
C PRO A 103 -13.79 -3.75 27.74
N GLU A 104 -12.57 -4.15 27.38
CA GLU A 104 -11.32 -3.65 27.92
C GLU A 104 -11.12 -2.16 27.64
N ALA A 105 -11.52 -1.68 26.46
CA ALA A 105 -11.47 -0.25 26.13
C ALA A 105 -12.55 0.54 26.88
N LEU A 106 -13.75 -0.04 27.03
CA LEU A 106 -14.85 0.63 27.73
C LEU A 106 -14.58 0.79 29.22
N ASP A 107 -13.92 -0.20 29.84
CA ASP A 107 -13.58 -0.14 31.26
C ASP A 107 -12.66 1.03 31.59
N LEU A 108 -11.75 1.43 30.68
CA LEU A 108 -10.92 2.64 30.82
C LEU A 108 -11.74 3.94 30.83
N CYS A 109 -12.94 3.94 30.26
CA CYS A 109 -13.80 5.11 30.17
C CYS A 109 -14.78 5.25 31.35
N ARG A 110 -15.14 4.16 32.05
CA ARG A 110 -16.23 4.15 33.04
C ARG A 110 -16.00 5.14 34.17
N ASP A 111 -14.78 5.21 34.69
CA ASP A 111 -14.42 6.09 35.81
C ASP A 111 -14.39 7.58 35.44
N TRP A 112 -14.53 7.91 34.15
CA TRP A 112 -14.54 9.29 33.63
C TRP A 112 -15.95 9.83 33.39
N VAL A 113 -16.97 9.02 33.68
CA VAL A 113 -18.39 9.32 33.45
C VAL A 113 -19.09 9.35 34.80
N GLY A 114 -19.78 10.46 35.09
CA GLY A 114 -20.59 10.60 36.29
C GLY A 114 -21.83 9.70 36.26
N PRO A 115 -22.43 9.37 37.42
CA PRO A 115 -23.58 8.47 37.49
C PRO A 115 -24.82 8.97 36.73
N ASP A 116 -24.95 10.30 36.57
CA ASP A 116 -26.06 10.95 35.87
C ASP A 116 -25.69 11.39 34.44
N ASP A 117 -24.44 11.17 34.01
CA ASP A 117 -24.03 11.51 32.66
C ASP A 117 -24.78 10.60 31.66
N PRO A 118 -25.32 11.14 30.56
CA PRO A 118 -26.15 10.40 29.62
C PRO A 118 -25.30 9.56 28.66
N VAL A 119 -24.40 8.73 29.19
CA VAL A 119 -23.47 7.89 28.44
C VAL A 119 -23.85 6.41 28.59
N ARG A 120 -24.06 5.74 27.46
CA ARG A 120 -24.33 4.31 27.39
C ARG A 120 -23.12 3.58 26.82
N PHE A 121 -22.59 2.63 27.57
CA PHE A 121 -21.53 1.73 27.12
C PHE A 121 -22.12 0.52 26.38
N VAL A 122 -21.63 0.25 25.17
CA VAL A 122 -22.09 -0.83 24.30
C VAL A 122 -20.92 -1.78 24.01
N PRO A 123 -20.73 -2.85 24.81
CA PRO A 123 -19.65 -3.80 24.57
C PRO A 123 -19.87 -4.58 23.28
N VAL A 124 -18.80 -4.78 22.51
CA VAL A 124 -18.81 -5.58 21.28
C VAL A 124 -17.58 -6.49 21.18
N ALA A 125 -17.70 -7.53 20.36
CA ALA A 125 -16.62 -8.39 19.94
C ALA A 125 -16.70 -8.68 18.43
N ALA A 126 -15.61 -9.21 17.86
CA ALA A 126 -15.58 -9.63 16.47
C ALA A 126 -16.74 -10.60 16.14
N GLY A 127 -17.46 -10.30 15.05
CA GLY A 127 -18.64 -11.04 14.61
C GLY A 127 -19.97 -10.34 14.95
N ASP A 128 -19.96 -9.37 15.85
CA ASP A 128 -21.15 -8.62 16.23
C ASP A 128 -21.65 -7.70 15.10
N THR A 129 -22.93 -7.35 15.19
CA THR A 129 -23.57 -6.36 14.34
C THR A 129 -24.49 -5.49 15.19
N VAL A 130 -24.27 -4.17 15.16
CA VAL A 130 -24.97 -3.19 15.98
C VAL A 130 -25.52 -2.09 15.10
N THR A 131 -26.66 -1.50 15.47
CA THR A 131 -27.21 -0.32 14.80
C THR A 131 -27.17 0.87 15.76
N LEU A 132 -26.55 1.96 15.33
CA LEU A 132 -26.38 3.20 16.11
C LEU A 132 -26.78 4.39 15.23
N GLY A 133 -27.83 5.15 15.58
CA GLY A 133 -28.16 6.39 14.88
C GLY A 133 -28.41 6.27 13.36
N GLY A 134 -28.84 5.10 12.88
CA GLY A 134 -29.00 4.82 11.44
C GLY A 134 -27.77 4.22 10.75
N TYR A 135 -26.64 4.13 11.45
CA TYR A 135 -25.45 3.40 11.01
C TYR A 135 -25.57 1.92 11.35
N LEU A 136 -25.22 1.06 10.40
CA LEU A 136 -25.02 -0.36 10.62
C LEU A 136 -23.52 -0.61 10.83
N VAL A 137 -23.14 -1.05 12.02
CA VAL A 137 -21.77 -1.35 12.43
C VAL A 137 -21.59 -2.86 12.46
N ARG A 138 -20.70 -3.40 11.63
CA ARG A 138 -20.25 -4.80 11.71
C ARG A 138 -18.85 -4.82 12.27
N VAL A 139 -18.65 -5.66 13.28
CA VAL A 139 -17.41 -5.73 14.04
C VAL A 139 -16.57 -6.88 13.50
N LEU A 140 -15.34 -6.59 13.08
CA LEU A 140 -14.42 -7.56 12.49
C LEU A 140 -13.27 -7.83 13.44
N ALA A 141 -12.67 -9.02 13.35
CA ALA A 141 -11.46 -9.34 14.09
C ALA A 141 -10.27 -8.57 13.49
N ALA A 142 -9.51 -7.89 14.34
CA ALA A 142 -8.20 -7.37 13.98
C ALA A 142 -7.13 -8.48 14.14
N THR A 143 -6.06 -8.40 13.35
CA THR A 143 -4.81 -9.10 13.66
C THR A 143 -3.97 -8.18 14.54
N HIS A 144 -4.47 -7.89 15.75
CA HIS A 144 -3.88 -6.99 16.74
C HIS A 144 -4.42 -7.32 18.14
N TRP A 145 -3.82 -6.75 19.18
CA TRP A 145 -4.27 -6.91 20.56
C TRP A 145 -3.81 -5.74 21.45
N ALA A 146 -4.54 -5.49 22.55
CA ALA A 146 -4.17 -4.47 23.54
C ALA A 146 -3.87 -5.07 24.91
N VAL A 147 -4.81 -5.86 25.43
CA VAL A 147 -4.77 -6.49 26.75
C VAL A 147 -4.65 -8.00 26.61
N ARG A 148 -5.40 -8.59 25.67
CA ARG A 148 -5.37 -10.03 25.37
C ARG A 148 -5.65 -10.28 23.90
N GLU A 149 -5.17 -11.41 23.39
CA GLU A 149 -5.42 -11.81 22.00
C GLU A 149 -6.91 -11.76 21.64
N GLY A 150 -7.21 -11.11 20.51
CA GLY A 150 -8.57 -10.99 19.96
C GLY A 150 -9.47 -9.95 20.63
N ASP A 151 -8.92 -9.06 21.47
CA ASP A 151 -9.68 -7.92 22.01
C ASP A 151 -9.79 -6.74 21.03
N ALA A 152 -8.82 -6.55 20.13
CA ALA A 152 -8.86 -5.50 19.12
C ALA A 152 -9.85 -5.84 17.97
N VAL A 153 -10.59 -4.83 17.53
CA VAL A 153 -11.60 -4.96 16.48
C VAL A 153 -11.48 -3.87 15.41
N LEU A 154 -12.02 -4.18 14.23
CA LEU A 154 -12.14 -3.26 13.09
C LEU A 154 -13.61 -3.01 12.79
N TYR A 155 -13.92 -1.89 12.12
CA TYR A 155 -15.30 -1.50 11.85
C TYR A 155 -15.62 -1.46 10.36
N ASP A 156 -16.57 -2.28 9.95
CA ASP A 156 -17.30 -2.15 8.70
C ASP A 156 -18.58 -1.35 8.96
N LEU A 157 -18.64 -0.14 8.40
CA LEU A 157 -19.73 0.81 8.64
C LEU A 157 -20.53 1.02 7.36
N ALA A 158 -21.86 0.88 7.45
CA ALA A 158 -22.77 1.38 6.44
C ALA A 158 -23.59 2.54 7.02
N GLY A 159 -23.54 3.69 6.35
CA GLY A 159 -24.29 4.88 6.73
C GLY A 159 -25.76 4.83 6.36
N PRO A 160 -26.54 5.79 6.84
CA PRO A 160 -27.97 5.91 6.53
C PRO A 160 -28.24 6.21 5.04
N ASP A 161 -27.24 6.73 4.32
CA ASP A 161 -27.26 6.97 2.87
C ASP A 161 -26.86 5.72 2.05
N GLY A 162 -26.61 4.59 2.71
CA GLY A 162 -26.19 3.34 2.09
C GLY A 162 -24.70 3.27 1.75
N ARG A 163 -23.93 4.33 2.00
CA ARG A 163 -22.48 4.35 1.75
C ARG A 163 -21.74 3.52 2.77
N ARG A 164 -20.68 2.86 2.32
CA ARG A 164 -19.97 1.88 3.14
C ARG A 164 -18.49 2.18 3.21
N LEU A 165 -17.95 2.19 4.42
CA LEU A 165 -16.52 2.30 4.66
C LEU A 165 -16.00 1.15 5.51
N LEU A 166 -14.71 0.84 5.35
CA LEU A 166 -13.96 -0.02 6.25
C LEU A 166 -12.94 0.82 7.01
N TRP A 167 -13.02 0.82 8.33
CA TRP A 167 -12.01 1.35 9.25
C TRP A 167 -11.16 0.20 9.78
N ALA A 168 -10.02 -0.03 9.14
CA ALA A 168 -9.11 -1.16 9.39
C ALA A 168 -7.79 -0.67 10.01
N THR A 169 -7.90 -0.19 11.25
CA THR A 169 -6.77 0.20 12.11
C THR A 169 -7.14 -0.15 13.55
N ASP A 170 -6.28 -0.73 14.37
CA ASP A 170 -4.94 -1.25 14.03
C ASP A 170 -5.02 -2.75 13.72
N THR A 171 -4.23 -3.21 12.75
CA THR A 171 -4.22 -4.61 12.34
C THR A 171 -3.02 -4.94 11.48
N GLY A 172 -2.45 -6.12 11.68
CA GLY A 172 -1.64 -6.78 10.67
C GLY A 172 -2.47 -7.28 9.48
N PRO A 173 -1.89 -8.16 8.63
CA PRO A 173 -2.63 -8.81 7.56
C PRO A 173 -3.95 -9.42 8.04
N LEU A 174 -5.03 -9.12 7.32
CA LEU A 174 -6.37 -9.54 7.71
C LEU A 174 -6.48 -11.07 7.73
N SER A 175 -7.04 -11.61 8.80
CA SER A 175 -7.32 -13.04 8.91
C SER A 175 -8.31 -13.51 7.84
N GLY A 176 -8.30 -14.82 7.53
CA GLY A 176 -9.27 -15.41 6.62
C GLY A 176 -10.73 -15.21 7.06
N ALA A 177 -10.98 -15.16 8.37
CA ALA A 177 -12.30 -14.88 8.94
C ALA A 177 -12.74 -13.42 8.68
N ALA A 178 -11.84 -12.45 8.84
CA ALA A 178 -12.11 -11.06 8.51
C ALA A 178 -12.36 -10.88 7.00
N LEU A 179 -11.51 -11.48 6.15
CA LEU A 179 -11.68 -11.47 4.69
C LEU A 179 -13.00 -12.09 4.22
N ALA A 180 -13.44 -13.18 4.87
CA ALA A 180 -14.72 -13.80 4.56
C ALA A 180 -15.91 -12.89 4.89
N ARG A 181 -15.82 -12.09 5.97
CA ARG A 181 -16.88 -11.16 6.38
C ARG A 181 -17.04 -9.97 5.44
N VAL A 182 -15.94 -9.52 4.83
CA VAL A 182 -15.93 -8.38 3.90
C VAL A 182 -16.06 -8.79 2.43
N ARG A 183 -16.29 -10.07 2.15
CA ARG A 183 -16.40 -10.57 0.77
C ARG A 183 -17.56 -9.91 0.02
N GLY A 184 -17.27 -9.42 -1.19
CA GLY A 184 -18.21 -8.72 -2.05
C GLY A 184 -18.67 -7.38 -1.50
N ALA A 185 -17.93 -6.82 -0.52
CA ALA A 185 -18.38 -5.63 0.17
C ALA A 185 -18.46 -4.39 -0.70
N ALA A 186 -17.59 -4.30 -1.72
CA ALA A 186 -17.44 -3.17 -2.62
C ALA A 186 -17.51 -1.83 -1.87
N TYR A 187 -16.59 -1.63 -0.91
CA TYR A 187 -16.55 -0.43 -0.10
C TYR A 187 -16.40 0.83 -0.96
N ASP A 188 -17.08 1.91 -0.60
CA ASP A 188 -16.84 3.23 -1.19
C ASP A 188 -15.47 3.78 -0.72
N ALA A 189 -15.09 3.51 0.53
CA ALA A 189 -13.79 3.88 1.08
C ALA A 189 -13.20 2.81 2.02
N VAL A 190 -11.89 2.66 2.02
CA VAL A 190 -11.14 1.80 2.96
C VAL A 190 -10.01 2.62 3.58
N PHE A 191 -10.01 2.69 4.90
CA PHE A 191 -8.94 3.26 5.70
C PHE A 191 -8.14 2.10 6.27
N LEU A 192 -6.93 1.88 5.76
CA LEU A 192 -6.08 0.75 6.12
C LEU A 192 -4.80 1.27 6.76
N GLU A 193 -4.43 0.70 7.91
CA GLU A 193 -3.21 1.10 8.59
C GLU A 193 -1.94 0.77 7.78
N GLU A 194 -0.91 1.61 7.90
CA GLU A 194 0.44 1.35 7.36
C GLU A 194 1.50 1.90 8.33
N THR A 195 1.64 1.20 9.45
CA THR A 195 2.39 1.71 10.61
C THR A 195 3.91 1.69 10.41
N PHE A 196 4.45 0.56 9.99
CA PHE A 196 5.88 0.27 10.13
C PHE A 196 6.73 0.56 8.90
N GLY A 197 6.14 0.96 7.77
CA GLY A 197 6.91 1.46 6.65
C GLY A 197 7.97 0.47 6.16
N THR A 198 9.25 0.80 6.35
CA THR A 198 10.37 -0.07 5.94
C THR A 198 10.86 -1.05 7.02
N LYS A 199 10.35 -0.92 8.24
CA LYS A 199 10.63 -1.85 9.34
C LYS A 199 9.77 -3.10 9.14
N THR A 200 10.38 -4.28 9.15
CA THR A 200 9.70 -5.57 8.86
C THR A 200 9.82 -6.59 9.99
N ASP A 201 10.58 -6.27 11.03
CA ASP A 201 10.83 -7.07 12.23
C ASP A 201 9.97 -6.62 13.41
N HIS A 202 8.68 -6.32 13.16
CA HIS A 202 7.77 -5.75 14.16
C HIS A 202 6.77 -6.74 14.78
N GLY A 203 6.70 -7.99 14.30
CA GLY A 203 5.84 -9.03 14.89
C GLY A 203 4.57 -9.33 14.10
N GLY A 204 4.18 -8.46 13.16
CA GLY A 204 3.11 -8.73 12.20
C GLY A 204 1.70 -8.41 12.70
N ASP A 205 1.57 -7.73 13.84
CA ASP A 205 0.34 -7.16 14.39
C ASP A 205 -0.03 -5.79 13.78
N HIS A 206 0.83 -5.29 12.90
CA HIS A 206 0.63 -4.08 12.10
C HIS A 206 1.09 -4.28 10.65
N HIS A 207 0.76 -3.33 9.77
CA HIS A 207 1.24 -3.32 8.40
C HIS A 207 2.60 -2.62 8.25
N ASP A 208 3.33 -3.06 7.23
CA ASP A 208 4.51 -2.42 6.67
C ASP A 208 4.41 -2.39 5.13
N LEU A 209 5.37 -1.78 4.44
CA LEU A 209 5.39 -1.67 2.97
C LEU A 209 5.57 -3.01 2.23
N THR A 210 5.68 -4.13 2.93
CA THR A 210 5.66 -5.49 2.37
C THR A 210 4.31 -6.18 2.59
N SER A 211 3.66 -5.94 3.72
CA SER A 211 2.40 -6.60 4.12
C SER A 211 1.15 -5.81 3.72
N PHE A 212 1.22 -4.48 3.69
CA PHE A 212 0.16 -3.59 3.23
C PHE A 212 -0.36 -3.95 1.81
N PRO A 213 0.51 -4.02 0.76
CA PRO A 213 0.03 -4.34 -0.58
C PRO A 213 -0.57 -5.75 -0.69
N ARG A 214 -0.10 -6.70 0.12
CA ARG A 214 -0.66 -8.07 0.16
C ARG A 214 -2.07 -8.07 0.73
N THR A 215 -2.33 -7.25 1.75
CA THR A 215 -3.67 -7.07 2.31
C THR A 215 -4.62 -6.42 1.31
N LEU A 216 -4.15 -5.42 0.56
CA LEU A 216 -4.92 -4.85 -0.55
C LEU A 216 -5.23 -5.88 -1.65
N ALA A 217 -4.27 -6.72 -2.01
CA ALA A 217 -4.49 -7.81 -2.98
C ALA A 217 -5.57 -8.79 -2.48
N ALA A 218 -5.53 -9.18 -1.20
CA ALA A 218 -6.53 -10.06 -0.60
C ALA A 218 -7.93 -9.41 -0.53
N LEU A 219 -8.01 -8.12 -0.21
CA LEU A 219 -9.26 -7.36 -0.22
C LEU A 219 -9.86 -7.23 -1.63
N ARG A 220 -9.01 -7.07 -2.66
CA ARG A 220 -9.44 -7.07 -4.07
C ARG A 220 -9.97 -8.42 -4.51
N GLU A 221 -9.26 -9.50 -4.19
CA GLU A 221 -9.69 -10.87 -4.47
C GLU A 221 -11.01 -11.20 -3.77
N ALA A 222 -11.22 -10.68 -2.55
CA ALA A 222 -12.48 -10.78 -1.85
C ALA A 222 -13.61 -9.93 -2.46
N GLY A 223 -13.32 -9.03 -3.41
CA GLY A 223 -14.29 -8.06 -3.93
C GLY A 223 -14.69 -6.99 -2.91
N ALA A 224 -13.88 -6.78 -1.88
CA ALA A 224 -14.07 -5.75 -0.87
C ALA A 224 -13.55 -4.39 -1.37
N VAL A 225 -12.42 -4.40 -2.07
CA VAL A 225 -11.83 -3.25 -2.76
C VAL A 225 -12.04 -3.41 -4.26
N THR A 226 -12.57 -2.38 -4.91
CA THR A 226 -12.82 -2.31 -6.35
C THR A 226 -12.12 -1.09 -6.96
N ASP A 227 -12.23 -0.91 -8.28
CA ASP A 227 -11.69 0.29 -8.95
C ASP A 227 -12.38 1.58 -8.50
N GLY A 228 -13.60 1.49 -7.95
CA GLY A 228 -14.33 2.62 -7.40
C GLY A 228 -14.07 2.88 -5.91
N THR A 229 -13.25 2.05 -5.25
CA THR A 229 -12.97 2.17 -3.82
C THR A 229 -11.83 3.16 -3.57
N ASP A 230 -12.08 4.19 -2.76
CA ASP A 230 -11.04 5.11 -2.29
C ASP A 230 -10.25 4.47 -1.14
N VAL A 231 -8.97 4.17 -1.36
CA VAL A 231 -8.11 3.55 -0.34
C VAL A 231 -7.18 4.61 0.25
N VAL A 232 -7.32 4.86 1.55
CA VAL A 232 -6.51 5.82 2.30
C VAL A 232 -5.65 5.07 3.32
N ALA A 233 -4.34 5.27 3.26
CA ALA A 233 -3.44 4.76 4.28
C ALA A 233 -3.50 5.67 5.53
N VAL A 234 -3.68 5.06 6.71
CA VAL A 234 -3.77 5.74 8.00
C VAL A 234 -2.81 5.12 9.01
N HIS A 235 -2.76 5.63 10.24
CA HIS A 235 -1.88 5.12 11.30
C HIS A 235 -0.41 5.06 10.89
N LEU A 236 0.05 6.12 10.23
CA LEU A 236 1.38 6.20 9.63
C LEU A 236 2.45 6.48 10.68
N GLY A 237 3.34 5.52 10.90
CA GLY A 237 4.43 5.63 11.86
C GLY A 237 5.71 6.22 11.26
N HIS A 238 6.62 6.65 12.14
CA HIS A 238 7.87 7.29 11.74
C HIS A 238 8.90 6.40 11.03
N HIS A 239 8.64 5.09 10.96
CA HIS A 239 9.42 4.12 10.20
C HIS A 239 9.17 4.18 8.68
N ASN A 240 8.18 4.98 8.29
CA ASN A 240 7.91 5.29 6.90
C ASN A 240 9.01 6.15 6.27
N PRO A 241 9.27 5.97 4.96
CA PRO A 241 10.12 6.89 4.23
C PRO A 241 9.51 8.29 4.24
N PRO A 242 10.28 9.34 3.86
CA PRO A 242 9.73 10.69 3.75
C PRO A 242 8.42 10.71 2.94
N LEU A 243 7.47 11.54 3.36
CA LEU A 243 6.09 11.52 2.87
C LEU A 243 5.93 11.48 1.33
N PRO A 244 6.70 12.24 0.51
CA PRO A 244 6.60 12.14 -0.95
C PRO A 244 6.92 10.74 -1.49
N GLU A 245 7.92 10.08 -0.91
CA GLU A 245 8.30 8.70 -1.29
C GLU A 245 7.25 7.69 -0.82
N LEU A 246 6.68 7.88 0.37
CA LEU A 246 5.58 7.04 0.85
C LEU A 246 4.36 7.15 -0.07
N ALA A 247 3.94 8.38 -0.39
CA ALA A 247 2.80 8.65 -1.25
C ALA A 247 3.00 8.04 -2.66
N GLU A 248 4.19 8.17 -3.24
CA GLU A 248 4.54 7.53 -4.51
C GLU A 248 4.37 6.00 -4.42
N ARG A 249 4.95 5.36 -3.41
CA ARG A 249 4.87 3.90 -3.23
C ARG A 249 3.43 3.40 -3.09
N LEU A 250 2.63 4.05 -2.24
CA LEU A 250 1.22 3.69 -2.02
C LEU A 250 0.38 3.90 -3.28
N SER A 251 0.67 4.95 -4.07
CA SER A 251 -0.06 5.23 -5.32
C SER A 251 0.03 4.09 -6.33
N HIS A 252 1.17 3.38 -6.41
CA HIS A 252 1.31 2.20 -7.28
C HIS A 252 0.39 1.04 -6.90
N TRP A 253 -0.09 1.03 -5.66
CA TRP A 253 -1.03 0.06 -5.13
C TRP A 253 -2.45 0.58 -5.10
N GLY A 254 -2.71 1.77 -5.63
CA GLY A 254 -4.01 2.42 -5.62
C GLY A 254 -4.46 2.90 -4.25
N ALA A 255 -3.51 3.25 -3.38
CA ALA A 255 -3.77 3.89 -2.10
C ALA A 255 -3.15 5.30 -2.08
N ARG A 256 -3.73 6.20 -1.28
CA ARG A 256 -3.23 7.56 -1.09
C ARG A 256 -3.01 7.88 0.38
N VAL A 257 -2.19 8.89 0.64
CA VAL A 257 -2.02 9.47 1.97
C VAL A 257 -2.79 10.79 2.02
N LEU A 258 -3.39 11.07 3.15
CA LEU A 258 -4.08 12.32 3.44
C LEU A 258 -3.54 12.93 4.73
N ASP A 259 -3.57 14.26 4.83
CA ASP A 259 -3.13 14.96 6.04
C ASP A 259 -4.21 15.00 7.11
N ASP A 260 -3.81 15.32 8.34
CA ASP A 260 -4.73 15.62 9.41
C ASP A 260 -5.63 16.80 9.03
N GLY A 261 -6.93 16.67 9.30
CA GLY A 261 -7.99 17.59 8.90
C GLY A 261 -8.50 17.40 7.47
N ALA A 262 -7.95 16.46 6.69
CA ALA A 262 -8.48 16.17 5.36
C ALA A 262 -9.93 15.65 5.43
N VAL A 263 -10.76 16.12 4.50
CA VAL A 263 -12.16 15.71 4.35
C VAL A 263 -12.29 14.74 3.20
N VAL A 264 -12.93 13.60 3.44
CA VAL A 264 -13.21 12.54 2.47
C VAL A 264 -14.71 12.44 2.25
N SER A 265 -15.15 12.64 1.02
CA SER A 265 -16.54 12.43 0.61
C SER A 265 -16.74 10.99 0.16
N ILE A 266 -17.31 10.16 1.04
CA ILE A 266 -17.44 8.72 0.80
C ILE A 266 -18.56 8.47 -0.20
N GLY A 267 -18.20 7.90 -1.35
CA GLY A 267 -19.12 7.59 -2.45
C GLY A 267 -19.54 8.77 -3.33
N GLY A 268 -18.96 9.96 -3.14
CA GLY A 268 -19.21 11.13 -3.99
C GLY A 268 -18.38 11.13 -5.27
N ASP A 269 -18.86 11.80 -6.32
CA ASP A 269 -18.14 12.04 -7.59
C ASP A 269 -16.87 12.90 -7.42
N SER A 270 -16.58 13.36 -6.20
CA SER A 270 -15.48 14.28 -5.86
C SER A 270 -14.13 13.58 -5.62
N ILE A 271 -13.94 12.38 -6.14
CA ILE A 271 -12.57 11.91 -6.28
C ILE A 271 -12.06 12.59 -7.56
N VAL A 272 -11.08 13.48 -7.40
CA VAL A 272 -9.94 13.49 -8.33
C VAL A 272 -9.31 12.10 -8.16
N ALA A 273 -9.99 11.07 -8.65
CA ALA A 273 -9.44 9.76 -8.85
C ALA A 273 -8.51 9.98 -10.02
N LEU A 274 -7.31 10.49 -9.73
CA LEU A 274 -6.15 10.05 -10.49
C LEU A 274 -6.36 8.54 -10.59
N PRO A 275 -6.53 7.95 -11.78
CA PRO A 275 -6.87 6.55 -11.90
C PRO A 275 -5.89 5.77 -11.03
N LEU A 276 -6.37 5.30 -9.87
CA LEU A 276 -5.51 4.81 -8.77
C LEU A 276 -4.75 3.56 -9.22
N ARG A 277 -5.21 2.97 -10.33
CA ARG A 277 -4.42 2.15 -11.25
C ARG A 277 -4.81 2.54 -12.68
N PRO A 278 -3.90 2.49 -13.67
CA PRO A 278 -4.33 2.45 -15.05
C PRO A 278 -5.22 1.21 -15.22
N ALA A 279 -6.51 1.44 -15.44
CA ALA A 279 -7.44 0.37 -15.81
C ALA A 279 -7.03 -0.13 -17.21
N GLY A 280 -6.43 -1.33 -17.27
CA GLY A 280 -6.01 -1.95 -18.52
C GLY A 280 -4.50 -2.17 -18.66
N ALA A 281 -4.09 -2.50 -19.89
CA ALA A 281 -2.70 -2.73 -20.22
C ALA A 281 -1.86 -1.47 -20.02
N SER A 282 -0.76 -1.60 -19.27
CA SER A 282 0.21 -0.52 -19.07
C SER A 282 1.62 -1.10 -19.06
N ARG A 283 2.58 -0.32 -19.56
CA ARG A 283 3.95 -0.76 -19.80
C ARG A 283 4.91 0.15 -19.05
N THR A 284 5.62 -0.43 -18.09
CA THR A 284 6.63 0.27 -17.30
C THR A 284 8.01 -0.31 -17.57
N LEU A 285 8.95 0.54 -17.97
CA LEU A 285 10.35 0.16 -18.13
C LEU A 285 11.18 0.69 -16.95
N VAL A 286 11.80 -0.23 -16.21
CA VAL A 286 12.68 0.04 -15.07
C VAL A 286 14.14 -0.11 -15.48
N LEU A 287 14.84 1.01 -15.57
CA LEU A 287 16.25 1.14 -15.95
C LEU A 287 17.14 1.34 -14.72
N GLY A 288 18.46 1.19 -14.91
CA GLY A 288 19.45 1.47 -13.86
C GLY A 288 20.67 0.55 -13.85
N GLY A 289 21.66 0.96 -13.08
CA GLY A 289 22.93 0.25 -12.96
C GLY A 289 22.83 -1.13 -12.29
N ALA A 290 23.91 -1.90 -12.36
CA ALA A 290 24.02 -3.14 -11.60
C ALA A 290 23.87 -2.86 -10.09
N ARG A 291 23.09 -3.69 -9.39
CA ARG A 291 22.81 -3.55 -7.94
C ARG A 291 22.15 -2.23 -7.53
N ALA A 292 21.58 -1.46 -8.48
CA ALA A 292 20.87 -0.22 -8.16
C ALA A 292 19.49 -0.44 -7.51
N GLY A 293 19.00 -1.68 -7.40
CA GLY A 293 17.69 -1.99 -6.79
C GLY A 293 16.52 -2.15 -7.77
N LYS A 294 16.80 -2.24 -9.09
CA LYS A 294 15.77 -2.33 -10.15
C LYS A 294 14.74 -3.44 -9.93
N SER A 295 15.18 -4.69 -9.75
CA SER A 295 14.27 -5.83 -9.58
C SER A 295 13.40 -5.65 -8.34
N THR A 296 13.98 -5.14 -7.24
CA THR A 296 13.22 -4.83 -6.02
C THR A 296 12.17 -3.74 -6.27
N TYR A 297 12.51 -2.69 -7.02
CA TYR A 297 11.53 -1.66 -7.39
C TYR A 297 10.42 -2.22 -8.29
N ALA A 298 10.79 -3.02 -9.29
CA ALA A 298 9.83 -3.64 -10.19
C ALA A 298 8.90 -4.64 -9.49
N GLU A 299 9.41 -5.41 -8.52
CA GLU A 299 8.61 -6.25 -7.62
C GLU A 299 7.60 -5.41 -6.82
N ARG A 300 8.03 -4.26 -6.27
CA ARG A 300 7.16 -3.36 -5.51
C ARG A 300 6.01 -2.81 -6.34
N LEU A 301 6.22 -2.47 -7.61
CA LEU A 301 5.17 -1.96 -8.49
C LEU A 301 3.98 -2.92 -8.62
N LEU A 302 4.23 -4.23 -8.49
CA LEU A 302 3.23 -5.29 -8.63
C LEU A 302 2.86 -5.94 -7.29
N ALA A 303 3.37 -5.44 -6.16
CA ALA A 303 3.21 -6.10 -4.87
C ALA A 303 1.75 -6.23 -4.41
N ALA A 304 0.87 -5.38 -4.91
CA ALA A 304 -0.57 -5.41 -4.62
C ALA A 304 -1.39 -6.17 -5.67
N GLU A 305 -0.74 -6.92 -6.56
CA GLU A 305 -1.35 -7.92 -7.43
C GLU A 305 -1.27 -9.31 -6.77
N SER A 306 -2.40 -10.02 -6.69
CA SER A 306 -2.45 -11.37 -6.13
C SER A 306 -1.75 -12.40 -7.03
N ARG A 307 -1.72 -12.15 -8.34
CA ARG A 307 -1.13 -13.02 -9.35
C ARG A 307 -0.21 -12.21 -10.27
N VAL A 308 0.99 -12.75 -10.51
CA VAL A 308 1.98 -12.17 -11.43
C VAL A 308 2.71 -13.30 -12.15
N LEU A 309 2.88 -13.14 -13.46
CA LEU A 309 3.78 -13.95 -14.26
C LEU A 309 5.19 -13.32 -14.23
N TYR A 310 6.08 -13.93 -13.48
CA TYR A 310 7.49 -13.55 -13.44
C TYR A 310 8.22 -14.25 -14.59
N LEU A 311 8.67 -13.48 -15.60
CA LEU A 311 9.49 -13.97 -16.70
C LEU A 311 10.97 -13.80 -16.37
N ALA A 312 11.61 -14.91 -16.05
CA ALA A 312 13.03 -14.98 -15.78
C ALA A 312 13.79 -15.31 -17.07
N THR A 313 14.67 -14.42 -17.51
CA THR A 313 15.47 -14.62 -18.74
C THR A 313 16.97 -14.80 -18.48
N GLY A 314 17.38 -14.78 -17.20
CA GLY A 314 18.67 -15.31 -16.80
C GLY A 314 18.61 -16.83 -16.88
N GLY A 315 19.34 -17.44 -17.82
CA GLY A 315 19.38 -18.89 -17.98
C GLY A 315 19.86 -19.64 -16.73
N THR A 316 19.80 -20.97 -16.78
CA THR A 316 20.26 -21.85 -15.70
C THR A 316 21.78 -22.06 -15.74
N ASP A 317 22.40 -21.68 -14.62
CA ASP A 317 23.69 -22.11 -14.06
C ASP A 317 24.85 -22.49 -15.00
N GLY A 318 25.85 -21.60 -15.05
CA GLY A 318 27.24 -21.95 -15.35
C GLY A 318 28.03 -22.48 -14.15
N GLY A 319 27.38 -22.87 -13.04
CA GLY A 319 28.03 -23.37 -11.81
C GLY A 319 28.49 -22.29 -10.81
N ASP A 320 27.96 -21.07 -10.88
CA ASP A 320 28.27 -19.98 -9.96
C ASP A 320 27.40 -20.05 -8.68
N ALA A 321 28.03 -20.34 -7.54
CA ALA A 321 27.35 -20.44 -6.24
C ALA A 321 26.74 -19.09 -5.77
N ASP A 322 27.39 -17.97 -6.09
CA ASP A 322 26.88 -16.64 -5.74
C ASP A 322 25.63 -16.30 -6.58
N TRP A 323 25.59 -16.77 -7.83
CA TRP A 323 24.40 -16.68 -8.68
C TRP A 323 23.23 -17.49 -8.10
N ALA A 324 23.47 -18.73 -7.69
CA ALA A 324 22.43 -19.61 -7.12
C ALA A 324 21.84 -19.03 -5.82
N VAL A 325 22.68 -18.51 -4.91
CA VAL A 325 22.23 -17.83 -3.68
C VAL A 325 21.36 -16.63 -4.00
N ARG A 326 21.71 -15.84 -5.02
CA ARG A 326 20.93 -14.68 -5.45
C ARG A 326 19.58 -15.07 -6.03
N VAL A 327 19.53 -16.11 -6.86
CA VAL A 327 18.26 -16.63 -7.42
C VAL A 327 17.36 -17.13 -6.30
N ALA A 328 17.90 -17.84 -5.32
CA ALA A 328 17.16 -18.32 -4.16
C ALA A 328 16.57 -17.16 -3.33
N ALA A 329 17.39 -16.15 -3.01
CA ALA A 329 16.93 -14.95 -2.31
C ALA A 329 15.83 -14.22 -3.09
N HIS A 330 15.95 -14.15 -4.41
CA HIS A 330 14.97 -13.48 -5.25
C HIS A 330 13.65 -14.25 -5.34
N ARG A 331 13.70 -15.59 -5.41
CA ARG A 331 12.50 -16.45 -5.35
C ARG A 331 11.80 -16.35 -3.99
N ALA A 332 12.55 -16.33 -2.89
CA ALA A 332 12.00 -16.28 -1.53
C ALA A 332 11.25 -14.99 -1.19
N ARG A 333 11.51 -13.88 -1.90
CA ARG A 333 10.81 -12.60 -1.68
C ARG A 333 9.45 -12.51 -2.36
N ARG A 334 9.16 -13.40 -3.31
CA ARG A 334 7.96 -13.33 -4.15
C ARG A 334 6.74 -13.81 -3.35
N PRO A 335 5.58 -13.14 -3.49
CA PRO A 335 4.33 -13.66 -2.96
C PRO A 335 4.01 -15.06 -3.52
N GLU A 336 3.31 -15.88 -2.73
CA GLU A 336 2.97 -17.26 -3.10
C GLU A 336 2.16 -17.37 -4.41
N GLY A 337 1.31 -16.37 -4.70
CA GLY A 337 0.51 -16.30 -5.92
C GLY A 337 1.29 -15.95 -7.19
N TRP A 338 2.60 -15.68 -7.10
CA TRP A 338 3.44 -15.35 -8.25
C TRP A 338 4.01 -16.61 -8.89
N HIS A 339 3.86 -16.72 -10.20
CA HIS A 339 4.34 -17.86 -10.98
C HIS A 339 5.56 -17.47 -11.80
N THR A 340 6.63 -18.26 -11.71
CA THR A 340 7.88 -18.00 -12.45
C THR A 340 7.96 -18.88 -13.68
N VAL A 341 8.25 -18.30 -14.84
CA VAL A 341 8.56 -19.00 -16.08
C VAL A 341 9.96 -18.60 -16.53
N GLU A 342 10.83 -19.60 -16.69
CA GLU A 342 12.15 -19.45 -17.31
C GLU A 342 12.00 -19.69 -18.81
N THR A 343 12.24 -18.67 -19.62
CA THR A 343 12.07 -18.77 -21.08
C THR A 343 13.02 -17.84 -21.82
N ALA A 344 13.53 -18.29 -22.97
CA ALA A 344 14.24 -17.45 -23.92
C ALA A 344 13.29 -16.73 -24.90
N ASP A 345 12.02 -17.15 -24.94
CA ASP A 345 10.97 -16.61 -25.81
C ASP A 345 10.04 -15.68 -25.01
N ALA A 346 10.58 -14.50 -24.69
CA ALA A 346 9.84 -13.46 -23.96
C ALA A 346 8.63 -12.94 -24.75
N ALA A 347 8.71 -12.90 -26.09
CA ALA A 347 7.66 -12.37 -26.94
C ALA A 347 6.40 -13.25 -26.92
N VAL A 348 6.54 -14.57 -27.01
CA VAL A 348 5.40 -15.51 -26.84
C VAL A 348 4.80 -15.41 -25.44
N ALA A 349 5.65 -15.33 -24.41
CA ALA A 349 5.18 -15.22 -23.03
C ALA A 349 4.35 -13.94 -22.83
N LEU A 350 4.81 -12.79 -23.34
CA LEU A 350 4.07 -11.52 -23.28
C LEU A 350 2.73 -11.57 -24.02
N ARG A 351 2.68 -12.16 -25.22
CA ARG A 351 1.44 -12.26 -26.01
C ARG A 351 0.39 -13.17 -25.37
N SER A 352 0.82 -14.21 -24.67
CA SER A 352 -0.06 -15.20 -24.04
C SER A 352 -0.47 -14.87 -22.60
N ALA A 353 0.15 -13.86 -22.00
CA ALA A 353 -0.06 -13.49 -20.60
C ALA A 353 -1.51 -13.07 -20.34
N ARG A 354 -2.06 -13.56 -19.21
CA ARG A 354 -3.38 -13.19 -18.69
C ARG A 354 -3.31 -12.48 -17.35
N ASP A 355 -2.23 -12.73 -16.60
CA ASP A 355 -1.90 -12.06 -15.36
C ASP A 355 -0.85 -10.95 -15.66
N PRO A 356 -0.72 -9.91 -14.81
CA PRO A 356 0.38 -8.94 -14.90
C PRO A 356 1.76 -9.61 -15.01
N VAL A 357 2.65 -9.02 -15.79
CA VAL A 357 3.97 -9.60 -16.09
C VAL A 357 5.09 -8.78 -15.48
N LEU A 358 6.04 -9.46 -14.84
CA LEU A 358 7.35 -8.91 -14.48
C LEU A 358 8.43 -9.58 -15.34
N PHE A 359 9.04 -8.82 -16.26
CA PHE A 359 10.10 -9.30 -17.14
C PHE A 359 11.48 -8.88 -16.61
N ASP A 360 12.26 -9.84 -16.09
CA ASP A 360 13.58 -9.61 -15.49
C ASP A 360 14.63 -10.60 -16.09
N CYS A 361 15.53 -10.18 -16.97
CA CYS A 361 15.68 -8.82 -17.51
C CYS A 361 15.98 -8.81 -19.01
N VAL A 362 15.60 -7.71 -19.67
CA VAL A 362 15.85 -7.47 -21.10
C VAL A 362 17.33 -7.66 -21.47
N GLY A 363 18.25 -7.31 -20.57
CA GLY A 363 19.69 -7.50 -20.80
C GLY A 363 20.11 -8.97 -20.88
N THR A 364 19.59 -9.83 -20.00
CA THR A 364 19.88 -11.27 -20.04
C THR A 364 19.19 -11.96 -21.20
N TRP A 365 17.96 -11.54 -21.51
CA TRP A 365 17.26 -11.98 -22.72
C TRP A 365 18.08 -11.68 -23.98
N LEU A 366 18.56 -10.44 -24.14
CA LEU A 366 19.34 -10.03 -25.31
C LEU A 366 20.64 -10.83 -25.43
N ALA A 367 21.35 -11.05 -24.31
CA ALA A 367 22.54 -11.89 -24.28
C ALA A 367 22.22 -13.32 -24.75
N GLY A 368 21.11 -13.90 -24.28
CA GLY A 368 20.64 -15.22 -24.71
C GLY A 368 20.30 -15.30 -26.20
N ARG A 369 19.73 -14.24 -26.80
CA ARG A 369 19.48 -14.19 -28.26
C ARG A 369 20.78 -14.08 -29.06
N LEU A 370 21.74 -13.32 -28.58
CA LEU A 370 23.06 -13.21 -29.19
C LEU A 370 23.81 -14.56 -29.16
N ASP A 371 23.71 -15.31 -28.06
CA ASP A 371 24.26 -16.67 -27.95
C ASP A 371 23.55 -17.64 -28.89
N HIS A 372 22.21 -17.61 -28.92
CA HIS A 372 21.38 -18.51 -29.74
C HIS A 372 21.72 -18.44 -31.24
N HIS A 373 21.99 -17.25 -31.75
CA HIS A 373 22.32 -17.01 -33.16
C HIS A 373 23.84 -17.00 -33.46
N ASP A 374 24.68 -17.38 -32.49
CA ASP A 374 26.15 -17.30 -32.58
C ASP A 374 26.66 -15.91 -33.01
N ALA A 375 25.90 -14.85 -32.71
CA ALA A 375 26.11 -13.49 -33.20
C ALA A 375 27.43 -12.88 -32.68
N TRP A 376 27.91 -13.35 -31.53
CA TRP A 376 29.20 -12.94 -30.97
C TRP A 376 30.37 -13.32 -31.86
N ARG A 377 30.29 -14.49 -32.53
CA ARG A 377 31.36 -15.03 -33.37
C ARG A 377 31.14 -14.69 -34.84
N SER A 378 29.91 -14.84 -35.32
CA SER A 378 29.55 -14.59 -36.72
C SER A 378 29.58 -13.11 -37.08
N GLY A 379 29.21 -12.24 -36.12
CA GLY A 379 29.02 -10.81 -36.37
C GLY A 379 27.78 -10.48 -37.20
N ASP A 380 26.93 -11.47 -37.49
CA ASP A 380 25.61 -11.29 -38.10
C ASP A 380 24.56 -11.09 -37.01
N PHE A 381 23.84 -9.97 -37.09
CA PHE A 381 22.83 -9.56 -36.12
C PHE A 381 21.42 -9.55 -36.72
N GLY A 382 21.24 -9.88 -38.01
CA GLY A 382 19.93 -9.78 -38.66
C GLY A 382 18.85 -10.63 -37.95
N ALA A 383 19.23 -11.81 -37.46
CA ALA A 383 18.33 -12.67 -36.69
C ALA A 383 18.03 -12.11 -35.29
N VAL A 384 19.00 -11.45 -34.65
CA VAL A 384 18.82 -10.79 -33.35
C VAL A 384 17.93 -9.56 -33.48
N ASP A 385 18.10 -8.78 -34.56
CA ASP A 385 17.24 -7.64 -34.87
C ASP A 385 15.79 -8.08 -35.11
N ALA A 386 15.58 -9.24 -35.77
CA ALA A 386 14.25 -9.81 -35.93
C ALA A 386 13.62 -10.22 -34.59
N ASP A 387 14.40 -10.78 -33.65
CA ASP A 387 13.92 -11.09 -32.30
C ASP A 387 13.57 -9.83 -31.49
N VAL A 388 14.34 -8.76 -31.66
CA VAL A 388 14.05 -7.46 -31.04
C VAL A 388 12.75 -6.89 -31.58
N GLU A 389 12.52 -6.94 -32.90
CA GLU A 389 11.25 -6.48 -33.47
C GLU A 389 10.06 -7.32 -33.00
N ASP A 390 10.22 -8.65 -32.87
CA ASP A 390 9.17 -9.51 -32.33
C ASP A 390 8.87 -9.18 -30.86
N LEU A 391 9.90 -8.93 -30.04
CA LEU A 391 9.73 -8.47 -28.67
C LEU A 391 9.00 -7.12 -28.61
N LEU A 392 9.38 -6.16 -29.45
CA LEU A 392 8.71 -4.84 -29.50
C LEU A 392 7.26 -4.97 -29.95
N SER A 393 6.98 -5.84 -30.92
CA SER A 393 5.60 -6.15 -31.32
C SER A 393 4.80 -6.75 -30.17
N ALA A 394 5.37 -7.71 -29.44
CA ALA A 394 4.74 -8.31 -28.26
C ALA A 394 4.48 -7.27 -27.17
N TRP A 395 5.48 -6.41 -26.89
CA TRP A 395 5.39 -5.31 -25.95
C TRP A 395 4.24 -4.36 -26.30
N ARG A 396 4.17 -3.87 -27.54
CA ARG A 396 3.08 -3.00 -28.03
C ARG A 396 1.70 -3.64 -27.90
N SER A 397 1.61 -4.95 -28.15
CA SER A 397 0.34 -5.70 -28.12
C SER A 397 -0.07 -6.22 -26.74
N ALA A 398 0.72 -5.96 -25.70
CA ALA A 398 0.43 -6.47 -24.36
C ALA A 398 -0.95 -6.00 -23.90
N SER A 399 -1.79 -6.94 -23.45
CA SER A 399 -3.16 -6.67 -22.97
C SER A 399 -3.27 -6.63 -21.45
N VAL A 400 -2.16 -6.90 -20.76
CA VAL A 400 -2.02 -6.88 -19.32
C VAL A 400 -0.99 -5.84 -18.90
N ARG A 401 -0.91 -5.54 -17.62
CA ARG A 401 0.17 -4.72 -17.05
C ARG A 401 1.50 -5.45 -17.19
N VAL A 402 2.53 -4.77 -17.71
CA VAL A 402 3.88 -5.32 -17.89
C VAL A 402 4.91 -4.37 -17.29
N VAL A 403 5.77 -4.91 -16.42
CA VAL A 403 6.93 -4.21 -15.88
C VAL A 403 8.18 -4.92 -16.38
N ALA A 404 9.04 -4.25 -17.14
CA ALA A 404 10.32 -4.79 -17.60
C ALA A 404 11.49 -4.17 -16.85
N VAL A 405 12.45 -4.99 -16.47
CA VAL A 405 13.74 -4.57 -15.91
C VAL A 405 14.79 -4.61 -17.01
N SER A 406 15.57 -3.53 -17.13
CA SER A 406 16.74 -3.52 -18.00
C SER A 406 17.91 -2.77 -17.37
N ASN A 407 19.12 -3.13 -17.79
CA ASN A 407 20.33 -2.49 -17.30
C ASN A 407 20.61 -1.21 -18.09
N GLU A 408 20.88 -0.13 -17.38
CA GLU A 408 21.47 1.08 -17.97
C GLU A 408 23.00 0.89 -18.02
N VAL A 409 23.49 0.51 -19.20
CA VAL A 409 24.91 0.18 -19.45
C VAL A 409 25.65 1.30 -20.18
N GLY A 410 24.93 2.29 -20.72
CA GLY A 410 25.48 3.44 -21.43
C GLY A 410 26.15 4.45 -20.51
N SER A 411 25.70 4.55 -19.25
CA SER A 411 26.26 5.48 -18.25
C SER A 411 27.53 4.96 -17.54
N GLY A 412 28.04 3.78 -17.91
CA GLY A 412 29.23 3.17 -17.32
C GLY A 412 30.51 3.39 -18.13
N VAL A 413 31.60 2.74 -17.70
CA VAL A 413 32.88 2.75 -18.44
C VAL A 413 32.72 2.07 -19.79
N VAL A 414 33.36 2.61 -20.84
CA VAL A 414 33.39 2.00 -22.17
C VAL A 414 34.03 0.60 -22.09
N PRO A 415 33.33 -0.47 -22.50
CA PRO A 415 33.90 -1.81 -22.43
C PRO A 415 35.19 -1.96 -23.23
N ALA A 416 36.18 -2.66 -22.66
CA ALA A 416 37.47 -2.89 -23.30
C ALA A 416 37.36 -3.78 -24.56
N THR A 417 36.40 -4.72 -24.57
CA THR A 417 36.19 -5.66 -25.68
C THR A 417 35.23 -5.12 -26.73
N ALA A 418 35.42 -5.53 -27.99
CA ALA A 418 34.52 -5.18 -29.08
C ALA A 418 33.11 -5.75 -28.84
N SER A 419 33.00 -6.99 -28.34
CA SER A 419 31.74 -7.62 -27.96
C SER A 419 31.00 -6.83 -26.88
N GLY A 420 31.72 -6.37 -25.85
CA GLY A 420 31.14 -5.55 -24.79
C GLY A 420 30.60 -4.21 -25.29
N ARG A 421 31.35 -3.51 -26.16
CA ARG A 421 30.88 -2.26 -26.78
C ARG A 421 29.63 -2.48 -27.61
N ARG A 422 29.60 -3.56 -28.41
CA ARG A 422 28.44 -3.92 -29.24
C ARG A 422 27.21 -4.26 -28.41
N PHE A 423 27.37 -5.06 -27.35
CA PHE A 423 26.27 -5.37 -26.43
C PHE A 423 25.70 -4.10 -25.78
N ARG A 424 26.57 -3.22 -25.29
CA ARG A 424 26.17 -1.92 -24.72
C ARG A 424 25.33 -1.11 -25.70
N ASP A 425 25.82 -0.97 -26.95
CA ASP A 425 25.15 -0.16 -27.96
C ASP A 425 23.82 -0.78 -28.41
N LEU A 426 23.74 -2.12 -28.53
CA LEU A 426 22.51 -2.84 -28.87
C LEU A 426 21.48 -2.74 -27.74
N LEU A 427 21.88 -3.00 -26.49
CA LEU A 427 20.98 -2.88 -25.34
C LEU A 427 20.46 -1.45 -25.18
N GLY A 428 21.30 -0.45 -25.44
CA GLY A 428 20.88 0.96 -25.47
C GLY A 428 19.77 1.23 -26.49
N ARG A 429 19.87 0.67 -27.70
CA ARG A 429 18.82 0.79 -28.73
C ARG A 429 17.53 0.06 -28.34
N VAL A 430 17.63 -1.14 -27.77
CA VAL A 430 16.47 -1.90 -27.28
C VAL A 430 15.78 -1.14 -26.16
N ASN A 431 16.53 -0.62 -25.18
CA ASN A 431 15.99 0.19 -24.08
C ASN A 431 15.27 1.43 -24.60
N ALA A 432 15.87 2.16 -25.55
CA ALA A 432 15.24 3.33 -26.15
C ALA A 432 13.93 2.98 -26.88
N SER A 433 13.89 1.84 -27.58
CA SER A 433 12.71 1.38 -28.32
C SER A 433 11.59 0.95 -27.38
N LEU A 434 11.90 0.19 -26.32
CA LEU A 434 10.94 -0.16 -25.27
C LEU A 434 10.42 1.09 -24.56
N ALA A 435 11.30 2.04 -24.23
CA ALA A 435 10.92 3.30 -23.59
C ALA A 435 9.99 4.13 -24.47
N ALA A 436 10.19 4.16 -25.80
CA ALA A 436 9.30 4.85 -26.73
C ALA A 436 7.86 4.29 -26.70
N GLU A 437 7.72 2.99 -26.45
CA GLU A 437 6.45 2.26 -26.42
C GLU A 437 5.89 2.05 -25.00
N SER A 438 6.45 2.73 -23.99
CA SER A 438 6.07 2.62 -22.58
C SER A 438 5.37 3.87 -22.06
N GLU A 439 4.28 3.67 -21.31
CA GLU A 439 3.60 4.76 -20.59
C GLU A 439 4.46 5.32 -19.47
N SER A 440 5.25 4.47 -18.79
CA SER A 440 6.13 4.90 -17.71
C SER A 440 7.56 4.39 -17.87
N VAL A 441 8.53 5.26 -17.57
CA VAL A 441 9.95 4.91 -17.59
C VAL A 441 10.59 5.43 -16.32
N VAL A 442 11.25 4.55 -15.58
CA VAL A 442 11.87 4.87 -14.28
C VAL A 442 13.34 4.49 -14.30
N LEU A 443 14.20 5.41 -13.90
CA LEU A 443 15.60 5.13 -13.62
C LEU A 443 15.79 4.88 -12.12
N VAL A 444 16.32 3.73 -11.74
CA VAL A 444 16.64 3.45 -10.34
C VAL A 444 18.13 3.68 -10.09
N SER A 445 18.43 4.53 -9.11
CA SER A 445 19.79 4.83 -8.66
C SER A 445 19.88 4.75 -7.14
N ALA A 446 20.81 3.95 -6.61
CA ALA A 446 20.96 3.71 -5.18
C ALA A 446 19.65 3.27 -4.47
N GLY A 447 18.77 2.56 -5.17
CA GLY A 447 17.46 2.14 -4.65
C GLY A 447 16.36 3.19 -4.76
N LEU A 448 16.68 4.41 -5.22
CA LEU A 448 15.75 5.51 -5.39
C LEU A 448 15.24 5.55 -6.84
N PRO A 449 13.92 5.51 -7.06
CA PRO A 449 13.33 5.71 -8.38
C PRO A 449 13.41 7.18 -8.79
N VAL A 450 13.66 7.41 -10.09
CA VAL A 450 13.56 8.71 -10.74
C VAL A 450 12.67 8.52 -11.96
N THR A 451 11.46 9.07 -11.90
CA THR A 451 10.52 9.06 -13.02
C THR A 451 11.07 9.89 -14.17
N LEU A 452 11.28 9.24 -15.31
CA LEU A 452 11.65 9.88 -16.58
C LEU A 452 10.41 10.16 -17.43
N ARG A 453 9.38 9.34 -17.27
CA ARG A 453 8.05 9.48 -17.87
C ARG A 453 6.98 8.87 -16.98
#